data_AF-A0A3E0LNB8-F1
#
_entry.id   AF-A0A3E0LNB8-F1
#
_cell.length_a   1.000
_cell.length_b   1.000
_cell.length_c   1.000
_cell.angle_alpha   90.00
_cell.angle_beta   90.00
_cell.angle_gamma   90.00
#
_symmetry.space_group_name_H-M   'P 1'
#
loop_
_entity.id
_entity.type
_entity.pdbx_description
1 polymer ?
#
loop_
_entity_poly.entity_id
_entity_poly.type
_entity_poly.pdbx_seq_one_letter_code
_entity_poly.pdbx_strand_id
1 'polypeptide(L)'
;MLSGHKIVVLGDREFCSVSLGKWLQKQSLYFCLRQKQSTNVKTEEGVYQEMRGLGLSPGTQLFLNDVNITKEQGFGPFNVAGKWKKLTEGFAQKNLGIF
;
A
#
# COMPACT_ATOMS: atom_id res chain seq x y z
N MET A 1 20.20 -22.97 6.24
CA MET A 1 18.77 -23.08 6.58
C MET A 1 18.38 -21.80 7.31
N LEU A 2 17.30 -21.12 6.94
CA LEU A 2 16.87 -19.82 7.52
C LEU A 2 16.23 -19.95 8.92
N SER A 3 16.57 -21.00 9.69
CA SER A 3 15.94 -21.27 10.99
C SER A 3 16.14 -20.09 11.95
N GLY A 4 15.05 -19.58 12.52
CA GLY A 4 15.04 -18.45 13.45
C GLY A 4 14.88 -17.06 12.81
N HIS A 5 14.82 -16.95 11.48
CA HIS A 5 14.65 -15.67 10.80
C HIS A 5 13.20 -15.47 10.35
N LYS A 6 12.70 -14.25 10.54
CA LYS A 6 11.40 -13.82 10.03
C LYS A 6 11.56 -13.32 8.61
N ILE A 7 10.94 -14.00 7.64
CA ILE A 7 10.93 -13.56 6.25
C ILE A 7 9.91 -12.42 6.11
N VAL A 8 10.37 -11.29 5.55
CA VAL A 8 9.53 -10.13 5.24
C VAL A 8 9.67 -9.82 3.76
N VAL A 9 8.55 -9.74 3.04
CA VAL A 9 8.51 -9.39 1.62
C VAL A 9 8.16 -7.92 1.46
N LEU A 10 9.03 -7.16 0.78
CA LEU A 10 8.78 -5.76 0.44
C LEU A 10 8.59 -5.66 -1.07
N GLY A 11 7.41 -5.23 -1.51
CA GLY A 11 7.07 -5.02 -2.92
C GLY A 11 6.86 -3.53 -3.19
N ASP A 12 7.35 -3.06 -4.34
CA ASP A 12 7.12 -1.68 -4.77
C ASP A 12 5.82 -1.55 -5.61
N ARG A 13 5.61 -0.43 -6.33
CA ARG A 13 4.36 -0.19 -7.08
C ARG A 13 4.09 -1.18 -8.21
N GLU A 14 5.10 -1.92 -8.68
CA GLU A 14 4.86 -2.94 -9.71
C GLU A 14 4.10 -4.14 -9.13
N PHE A 15 4.08 -4.25 -7.79
CA PHE A 15 3.47 -5.33 -7.05
C PHE A 15 2.17 -4.91 -6.34
N CYS A 16 1.41 -3.95 -6.89
CA CYS A 16 0.10 -3.49 -6.37
C CYS A 16 -1.05 -4.51 -6.49
N SER A 17 -0.77 -5.81 -6.71
CA SER A 17 -1.80 -6.82 -6.95
C SER A 17 -2.43 -7.31 -5.64
N VAL A 18 -3.75 -7.17 -5.54
CA VAL A 18 -4.55 -7.78 -4.43
C VAL A 18 -4.35 -9.30 -4.41
N SER A 19 -4.29 -9.94 -5.57
CA SER A 19 -4.07 -11.39 -5.68
C SER A 19 -2.70 -11.82 -5.14
N LEU A 20 -1.66 -10.99 -5.32
CA LEU A 20 -0.34 -11.24 -4.75
C LEU A 20 -0.38 -11.14 -3.22
N GLY A 21 -1.02 -10.09 -2.67
CA GLY A 21 -1.22 -9.97 -1.23
C GLY A 21 -1.96 -11.18 -0.64
N LYS A 22 -3.01 -11.65 -1.31
CA LYS A 22 -3.76 -12.86 -0.91
C LYS A 22 -2.87 -14.09 -0.87
N TRP A 23 -2.04 -14.26 -1.90
CA TRP A 23 -1.13 -15.39 -1.98
C TRP A 23 -0.09 -15.33 -0.85
N LEU A 24 0.50 -14.15 -0.59
CA LEU A 24 1.47 -13.95 0.50
C LEU A 24 0.87 -14.22 1.88
N GLN A 25 -0.38 -13.81 2.13
CA GLN A 25 -1.10 -14.15 3.36
C GLN A 25 -1.28 -15.66 3.54
N LYS A 26 -1.64 -16.38 2.46
CA LYS A 26 -1.78 -17.85 2.50
C LYS A 26 -0.46 -18.57 2.81
N GLN A 27 0.68 -17.98 2.46
CA GLN A 27 2.00 -18.50 2.83
C GLN A 27 2.40 -18.15 4.27
N SER A 28 1.55 -17.46 5.04
CA SER A 28 1.84 -16.97 6.39
C SER A 28 3.11 -16.09 6.46
N LEU A 29 3.38 -15.35 5.39
CA LEU A 29 4.51 -14.43 5.31
C LEU A 29 4.11 -13.03 5.78
N TYR A 30 5.07 -12.31 6.35
CA TYR A 30 4.92 -10.88 6.59
C TYR A 30 5.28 -10.14 5.31
N PHE A 31 4.49 -9.14 4.94
CA PHE A 31 4.76 -8.37 3.74
C PHE A 31 4.25 -6.95 3.82
N CYS A 32 4.88 -6.08 3.04
CA CYS A 32 4.39 -4.74 2.76
C CYS A 32 4.46 -4.48 1.26
N LEU A 33 3.33 -4.10 0.66
CA LEU A 33 3.27 -3.73 -0.74
C LEU A 33 3.03 -2.23 -0.83
N ARG A 34 3.88 -1.52 -1.59
CA ARG A 34 3.70 -0.11 -1.86
C ARG A 34 2.53 0.07 -2.83
N GLN A 35 1.56 0.90 -2.45
CA GLN A 35 0.34 1.13 -3.20
C GLN A 35 0.33 2.51 -3.89
N LYS A 36 -0.61 2.69 -4.82
CA LYS A 36 -0.91 4.00 -5.44
C LYS A 36 -1.66 4.88 -4.45
N GLN A 37 -1.60 6.19 -4.63
CA GLN A 37 -2.32 7.12 -3.74
C GLN A 37 -3.85 7.00 -3.87
N SER A 38 -4.31 6.49 -5.01
CA SER A 38 -5.72 6.22 -5.31
C SER A 38 -6.21 4.89 -4.76
N THR A 39 -5.34 4.09 -4.14
CA THR A 39 -5.76 2.85 -3.49
C THR A 39 -6.69 3.18 -2.31
N ASN A 40 -7.85 2.55 -2.28
CA ASN A 40 -8.79 2.66 -1.17
C ASN A 40 -8.35 1.80 -0.01
N VAL A 41 -8.48 2.34 1.20
CA VAL A 41 -8.12 1.69 2.44
C VAL A 41 -9.31 1.83 3.40
N LYS A 42 -9.66 0.75 4.09
CA LYS A 42 -10.68 0.75 5.13
C LYS A 42 -10.10 1.40 6.39
N THR A 43 -10.77 2.45 6.87
CA THR A 43 -10.44 3.12 8.13
C THR A 43 -10.97 2.34 9.33
N GLU A 44 -10.60 2.78 10.53
CA GLU A 44 -11.09 2.21 11.79
C GLU A 44 -12.62 2.34 11.92
N GLU A 45 -13.21 3.42 11.36
CA GLU A 45 -14.67 3.63 11.30
C GLU A 45 -15.36 2.74 10.25
N GLY A 46 -14.59 1.91 9.54
CA GLY A 46 -15.08 0.97 8.54
C GLY A 46 -15.41 1.59 7.17
N VAL A 47 -15.10 2.88 6.99
CA VAL A 47 -15.28 3.61 5.73
C VAL A 47 -14.07 3.36 4.83
N TYR A 48 -14.29 3.26 3.52
CA TYR A 48 -13.19 3.18 2.56
C TYR A 48 -12.85 4.57 2.06
N GLN A 49 -11.58 4.95 2.14
CA GLN A 49 -11.07 6.20 1.59
C GLN A 49 -9.72 6.00 0.91
N GLU A 50 -9.42 6.86 -0.06
CA GLU A 50 -8.16 6.80 -0.79
C GLU A 50 -6.98 7.23 0.08
N MET A 51 -5.80 6.65 -0.15
CA MET A 51 -4.57 7.01 0.56
C MET A 51 -4.20 8.49 0.47
N ARG A 52 -4.54 9.18 -0.62
CA ARG A 52 -4.36 10.65 -0.73
C ARG A 52 -5.13 11.44 0.35
N GLY A 53 -6.24 10.91 0.85
CA GLY A 53 -7.01 11.50 1.95
C GLY A 53 -6.43 11.18 3.33
N LEU A 54 -5.50 10.23 3.42
CA LEU A 54 -4.88 9.74 4.66
C LEU A 54 -3.54 10.44 4.99
N GLY A 55 -3.31 11.66 4.48
CA GLY A 55 -2.07 12.40 4.71
C GLY A 55 -0.97 12.16 3.67
N LEU A 56 -1.28 11.50 2.55
CA LEU A 56 -0.37 11.42 1.40
C LEU A 56 -0.46 12.72 0.58
N SER A 57 0.58 13.54 0.62
CA SER A 57 0.72 14.80 -0.12
C SER A 57 2.12 14.92 -0.73
N PRO A 58 2.36 15.81 -1.71
CA PRO A 58 3.67 15.90 -2.37
C PRO A 58 4.84 16.04 -1.39
N GLY A 59 5.73 15.04 -1.38
CA GLY A 59 6.89 15.00 -0.50
C GLY A 59 6.71 14.14 0.76
N THR A 60 5.52 13.60 1.03
CA THR A 60 5.27 12.76 2.20
C THR A 60 5.36 11.26 1.90
N GLN A 61 5.50 10.50 2.98
CA GLN A 61 5.46 9.05 3.02
C GLN A 61 4.42 8.64 4.05
N LEU A 62 3.69 7.56 3.78
CA LEU A 62 2.67 7.01 4.65
C LEU A 62 2.92 5.52 4.81
N PHE A 63 2.76 5.03 6.03
CA PHE A 63 2.80 3.61 6.33
C PHE A 63 1.60 3.28 7.20
N LEU A 64 0.81 2.30 6.76
CA LEU A 64 -0.40 1.84 7.42
C LEU A 64 -0.21 0.38 7.78
N ASN A 65 -0.37 0.06 9.07
CA ASN A 65 -0.27 -1.31 9.56
C ASN A 65 -1.62 -2.00 9.51
N ASP A 66 -1.63 -3.26 9.07
CA ASP A 66 -2.79 -4.15 9.13
C ASP A 66 -4.11 -3.50 8.67
N VAL A 67 -4.10 -2.96 7.45
CA VAL A 67 -5.27 -2.32 6.83
C VAL A 67 -5.90 -3.17 5.74
N ASN A 68 -7.22 -3.06 5.59
CA ASN A 68 -7.95 -3.71 4.49
C ASN A 68 -7.99 -2.78 3.28
N ILE A 69 -7.55 -3.25 2.11
CA ILE A 69 -7.59 -2.46 0.86
C ILE A 69 -8.67 -2.89 -0.13
N THR A 70 -9.41 -3.97 0.16
CA THR A 70 -10.53 -4.44 -0.66
C THR A 70 -11.69 -4.90 0.22
N LYS A 71 -12.90 -4.83 -0.35
CA LYS A 71 -14.16 -5.31 0.23
C LYS A 71 -14.37 -6.81 0.04
N GLU A 72 -13.50 -7.47 -0.71
CA GLU A 72 -13.60 -8.91 -0.98
C GLU A 72 -13.47 -9.74 0.30
N GLN A 73 -14.41 -10.67 0.49
CA GLN A 73 -14.37 -11.62 1.59
C GLN A 73 -13.16 -12.56 1.46
N GLY A 74 -12.55 -12.93 2.59
CA GLY A 74 -11.40 -13.83 2.64
C GLY A 74 -10.05 -13.15 2.37
N PHE A 75 -10.01 -11.83 2.28
CA PHE A 75 -8.77 -11.07 2.29
C PHE A 75 -8.61 -10.31 3.60
N GLY A 76 -7.57 -10.66 4.35
CA GLY A 76 -7.29 -10.03 5.63
C GLY A 76 -6.56 -8.69 5.47
N PRO A 77 -6.44 -7.94 6.57
CA PRO A 77 -5.58 -6.77 6.62
C PRO A 77 -4.11 -7.10 6.34
N PHE A 78 -3.36 -6.15 5.80
CA PHE A 78 -1.89 -6.24 5.70
C PHE A 78 -1.24 -4.85 5.66
N ASN A 79 0.09 -4.81 5.77
CA ASN A 79 0.85 -3.56 5.83
C ASN A 79 0.98 -2.89 4.45
N VAL A 80 0.68 -1.59 4.39
CA VAL A 80 0.69 -0.82 3.15
C VAL A 80 1.60 0.39 3.30
N ALA A 81 2.41 0.64 2.27
CA ALA A 81 3.24 1.84 2.16
C ALA A 81 2.77 2.74 1.01
N GLY A 82 2.84 4.05 1.21
CA GLY A 82 2.60 5.08 0.19
C GLY A 82 3.74 6.08 0.18
N LYS A 83 4.11 6.58 -1.00
CA LYS A 83 5.10 7.65 -1.14
C LYS A 83 4.71 8.57 -2.28
N TRP A 84 4.62 9.86 -2.00
CA TRP A 84 4.38 10.88 -3.01
C TRP A 84 5.67 11.68 -3.23
N LYS A 85 6.19 11.67 -4.47
CA LYS A 85 7.41 12.41 -4.81
C LYS A 85 7.15 13.92 -4.81
N LYS A 86 7.97 14.71 -4.12
CA LYS A 86 7.90 16.18 -4.17
C LYS A 86 8.03 16.66 -5.62
N LEU A 87 7.19 17.62 -6.02
CA LEU A 87 7.35 18.32 -7.28
C LEU A 87 8.56 19.26 -7.16
N THR A 88 9.57 19.03 -7.99
CA THR A 88 10.69 19.96 -8.19
C THR A 88 10.30 20.98 -9.25
N GLU A 89 10.72 22.24 -9.10
CA GLU A 89 10.26 23.42 -9.86
C GLU A 89 10.43 23.33 -11.39
N GLY A 90 11.17 22.35 -11.93
CA GLY A 90 11.27 22.07 -13.37
C GLY A 90 10.39 20.93 -13.91
N PHE A 91 9.70 20.19 -13.03
CA PHE A 91 8.84 19.06 -13.40
C PHE A 91 7.43 19.28 -12.85
N ALA A 92 6.69 20.20 -13.46
CA ALA A 92 5.24 20.20 -13.33
C ALA A 92 4.73 18.86 -13.89
N GLN A 93 4.32 17.94 -13.02
CA GLN A 93 3.61 16.74 -13.46
C GLN A 93 2.32 17.22 -14.13
N LYS A 94 2.29 17.16 -15.47
CA LYS A 94 1.05 17.29 -16.22
C LYS A 94 0.06 16.26 -15.64
N ASN A 95 -1.01 16.79 -15.07
CA ASN A 95 -2.17 16.06 -14.58
C ASN A 95 -2.61 15.00 -15.60
N LEU A 96 -2.28 13.75 -15.33
CA LEU A 96 -2.94 12.55 -15.83
C LEU A 96 -2.89 11.59 -14.65
N GLY A 97 -4.03 11.05 -14.22
CA GLY A 97 -4.21 10.31 -12.97
C GLY A 97 -3.38 9.03 -12.85
N ILE A 98 -2.07 9.16 -12.61
CA ILE A 98 -1.11 8.06 -12.50
C ILE A 98 -0.14 8.25 -11.32
N PHE A 99 -0.66 8.61 -10.14
CA PHE A 99 0.01 8.34 -8.87
C PHE A 99 -0.97 7.69 -7.92
#